data_AF-A0A6L6AB19-F1
#
_entry.id   AF-A0A6L6AB19-F1
#
_cell.length_a   1.000
_cell.length_b   1.000
_cell.length_c   1.000
_cell.angle_alpha   90.00
_cell.angle_beta   90.00
_cell.angle_gamma   90.00
#
_symmetry.space_group_name_H-M   'P 1'
#
loop_
_entity.id
_entity.type
_entity.pdbx_description
1 polymer ?
#
loop_
_entity_poly.entity_id
_entity_poly.type
_entity_poly.pdbx_seq_one_letter_code
_entity_poly.pdbx_strand_id
1 'polypeptide(L)'
;MKRKLVIVAVIFAVLFALGFRVSHPQGGLESALGSAKSSLVVYRGADSFKVGDKVAFRIVTETSDAEGKTTSTDRVYLGAVISVSDTAGIGVEAKEVRTQINPEDIDETVMGKMMFVVPFFGTLAGIVGL
;
A
#
# COMPACT_ATOMS: atom_id res chain seq x y z
N MET A 1 -31.99 -11.11 -0.45
CA MET A 1 -30.61 -11.00 -0.97
C MET A 1 -30.25 -9.59 -1.43
N LYS A 2 -31.05 -8.95 -2.31
CA LYS A 2 -30.78 -7.59 -2.83
C LYS A 2 -30.57 -6.52 -1.74
N ARG A 3 -31.38 -6.53 -0.67
CA ARG A 3 -31.29 -5.55 0.43
C ARG A 3 -29.95 -5.63 1.21
N LYS A 4 -29.36 -6.82 1.36
CA LYS A 4 -28.04 -7.01 1.98
C LYS A 4 -26.92 -6.47 1.09
N LEU A 5 -26.99 -6.71 -0.23
CA LEU A 5 -26.03 -6.17 -1.18
C LEU A 5 -26.06 -4.64 -1.24
N VAL A 6 -27.24 -4.04 -1.18
CA VAL A 6 -27.40 -2.57 -1.13
C VAL A 6 -26.74 -2.00 0.14
N ILE A 7 -26.95 -2.62 1.30
CA ILE A 7 -26.31 -2.18 2.55
C ILE A 7 -24.78 -2.25 2.43
N VAL A 8 -24.25 -3.35 1.88
CA VAL A 8 -22.80 -3.50 1.66
C VAL A 8 -22.28 -2.40 0.73
N ALA A 9 -22.96 -2.13 -0.39
CA ALA A 9 -22.57 -1.07 -1.31
C ALA A 9 -22.57 0.31 -0.66
N VAL A 10 -23.57 0.61 0.19
CA VAL A 10 -23.62 1.88 0.95
C VAL A 10 -22.46 1.99 1.93
N ILE A 11 -22.12 0.90 2.64
CA ILE A 11 -20.96 0.89 3.55
C ILE A 11 -19.67 1.18 2.78
N PHE A 12 -19.47 0.53 1.63
CA PHE A 12 -18.29 0.79 0.78
C PHE A 12 -18.27 2.23 0.26
N ALA A 13 -19.40 2.79 -0.14
CA ALA A 13 -19.49 4.18 -0.56
C ALA A 13 -19.14 5.16 0.57
N VAL A 14 -19.59 4.90 1.80
CA VAL A 14 -19.24 5.71 2.97
C VAL A 14 -17.76 5.60 3.29
N LEU A 15 -17.19 4.39 3.30
CA LEU A 15 -15.75 4.19 3.53
C LEU A 15 -14.90 4.90 2.46
N PHE A 16 -15.32 4.84 1.19
CA PHE A 16 -14.66 5.55 0.11
C PHE A 16 -14.72 7.07 0.29
N ALA A 17 -15.88 7.61 0.68
CA ALA A 17 -16.04 9.04 0.99
C ALA A 17 -15.17 9.49 2.17
N LEU A 18 -14.91 8.59 3.14
CA LEU A 18 -13.99 8.84 4.27
C LEU A 18 -12.50 8.70 3.90
N GLY A 19 -12.19 8.39 2.64
CA GLY A 19 -10.82 8.31 2.12
C GLY A 19 -10.15 6.95 2.32
N PHE A 20 -10.90 5.90 2.71
CA PHE A 20 -10.37 4.55 2.72
C PHE A 20 -10.24 4.02 1.29
N ARG A 21 -9.06 3.47 0.99
CA ARG A 21 -8.74 2.85 -0.29
C ARG A 21 -8.12 1.49 -0.07
N VAL A 22 -8.08 0.70 -1.13
CA VAL A 22 -7.67 -0.70 -1.11
C VAL A 22 -6.65 -0.94 -2.22
N SER A 23 -5.54 -1.60 -1.90
CA SER A 23 -4.56 -2.05 -2.90
C SER A 23 -4.06 -3.46 -2.60
N HIS A 24 -3.47 -4.09 -3.61
CA HIS A 24 -2.81 -5.38 -3.49
C HIS A 24 -1.30 -5.16 -3.72
N PRO A 25 -0.50 -5.04 -2.64
CA PRO A 25 0.94 -4.82 -2.78
C PRO A 25 1.62 -5.93 -3.58
N GLN A 26 2.58 -5.55 -4.42
CA GLN A 26 3.39 -6.51 -5.18
C GLN A 26 4.54 -7.09 -4.34
N GLY A 27 4.86 -6.42 -3.23
CA GLY A 27 5.84 -6.80 -2.23
C GLY A 27 5.71 -5.89 -1.00
N GLY A 28 6.41 -6.20 0.08
CA GLY A 28 6.33 -5.37 1.30
C GLY A 28 6.67 -6.07 2.59
N LEU A 29 6.38 -5.39 3.71
CA LEU A 29 6.47 -5.90 5.07
C LEU A 29 5.80 -7.27 5.19
N GLU A 30 6.54 -8.25 5.70
CA GLU A 30 5.93 -9.50 6.16
C GLU A 30 4.98 -9.16 7.30
N SER A 31 3.70 -9.43 7.11
CA SER A 31 2.69 -9.23 8.15
C SER A 31 2.62 -10.50 9.00
N ALA A 32 2.20 -10.38 10.26
CA ALA A 32 1.95 -11.55 11.12
C ALA A 32 0.91 -12.54 10.53
N LEU A 33 0.19 -12.13 9.48
CA LEU A 33 -0.82 -12.89 8.75
C LEU A 33 -0.35 -13.40 7.38
N GLY A 34 0.96 -13.31 7.06
CA GLY A 34 1.55 -13.79 5.81
C GLY A 34 2.23 -12.71 4.97
N SER A 35 2.61 -13.06 3.73
CA SER A 35 3.28 -12.15 2.80
C SER A 35 2.35 -11.01 2.37
N ALA A 36 2.82 -9.76 2.43
CA ALA A 36 2.12 -8.59 1.90
C ALA A 36 1.69 -8.78 0.43
N LYS A 37 2.45 -9.59 -0.33
CA LYS A 37 2.19 -9.93 -1.74
C LYS A 37 0.90 -10.72 -1.97
N SER A 38 0.36 -11.40 -0.95
CA SER A 38 -0.88 -12.18 -1.07
C SER A 38 -2.02 -11.55 -0.28
N SER A 39 -1.86 -10.30 0.15
CA SER A 39 -2.79 -9.62 1.03
C SER A 39 -3.38 -8.39 0.37
N LEU A 40 -4.52 -7.97 0.88
CA LEU A 40 -5.21 -6.77 0.44
C LEU A 40 -5.09 -5.73 1.56
N VAL A 41 -4.46 -4.61 1.24
CA VAL A 41 -4.14 -3.56 2.20
C VAL A 41 -5.19 -2.48 2.12
N VAL A 42 -5.75 -2.12 3.26
CA VAL A 42 -6.60 -0.95 3.39
C VAL A 42 -5.77 0.20 3.95
N TYR A 43 -5.76 1.32 3.23
CA TYR A 43 -5.02 2.51 3.60
C TYR A 43 -5.89 3.76 3.51
N ARG A 44 -5.43 4.83 4.17
CA ARG A 44 -6.07 6.14 4.16
C ARG A 44 -5.02 7.22 3.94
N GLY A 45 -5.36 8.24 3.14
CA GLY A 45 -4.50 9.42 2.98
C GLY A 45 -4.20 10.06 4.34
N ALA A 46 -2.99 10.60 4.50
CA ALA A 46 -2.55 11.21 5.75
C ALA A 46 -1.69 12.44 5.47
N ASP A 47 -1.91 13.50 6.24
CA ASP A 47 -1.25 14.81 6.06
C ASP A 47 0.16 14.88 6.67
N SER A 48 0.56 13.86 7.43
CA SER A 48 1.88 13.80 8.08
C SER A 48 2.30 12.36 8.31
N PHE A 49 3.60 12.11 8.33
CA PHE A 49 4.20 10.80 8.54
C PHE A 49 5.16 10.83 9.72
N LYS A 50 5.26 9.69 10.42
CA LYS A 50 6.19 9.48 11.53
C LYS A 50 6.99 8.21 11.30
N VAL A 51 8.21 8.17 11.83
CA VAL A 51 9.02 6.95 11.83
C VAL A 51 8.23 5.81 12.49
N GLY A 52 8.18 4.66 11.81
CA GLY A 52 7.39 3.49 12.19
C GLY A 52 6.00 3.42 11.56
N ASP A 53 5.50 4.50 10.93
CA ASP A 53 4.22 4.45 10.21
C ASP A 53 4.31 3.44 9.07
N LYS A 54 3.34 2.52 9.00
CA LYS A 54 3.21 1.61 7.86
C LYS A 54 2.47 2.33 6.74
N VAL A 55 3.05 2.37 5.56
CA VAL A 55 2.53 3.15 4.42
C VAL A 55 2.49 2.30 3.16
N ALA A 56 1.47 2.54 2.34
CA ALA A 56 1.41 2.05 0.98
C ALA A 56 2.01 3.13 0.07
N PHE A 57 3.02 2.77 -0.72
CA PHE A 57 3.68 3.69 -1.64
C PHE A 57 3.92 3.03 -2.99
N ARG A 58 3.98 3.86 -4.03
CA ARG A 58 4.12 3.45 -5.42
C ARG A 58 5.56 3.69 -5.87
N ILE A 59 6.10 2.81 -6.69
CA ILE A 59 7.31 3.06 -7.47
C ILE A 59 6.98 2.84 -8.93
N VAL A 60 7.22 3.88 -9.72
CA VAL A 60 7.17 3.83 -11.17
C VAL A 60 8.60 3.69 -11.68
N THR A 61 8.88 2.59 -12.39
CA THR A 61 10.18 2.35 -13.02
C THR A 61 10.00 2.35 -14.52
N GLU A 62 10.69 3.27 -15.19
CA GLU A 62 10.74 3.32 -16.65
C GLU A 62 11.99 2.59 -17.14
N THR A 63 11.79 1.64 -18.05
CA THR A 63 12.88 0.87 -18.65
C THR A 63 12.78 1.03 -20.16
N SER A 64 13.83 1.50 -20.81
CA SER A 64 13.89 1.58 -22.28
C SER A 64 14.68 0.39 -22.81
N ASP A 65 14.17 -0.28 -23.85
CA ASP A 65 14.92 -1.31 -24.57
C ASP A 65 15.97 -0.72 -25.52
N ALA A 66 16.74 -1.60 -26.18
CA ALA A 66 17.79 -1.20 -27.11
C ALA A 66 17.25 -0.48 -28.35
N GLU A 67 15.97 -0.68 -28.66
CA GLU A 67 15.22 -0.06 -29.74
C GLU A 67 14.57 1.27 -29.34
N GLY A 68 14.77 1.72 -28.09
CA GLY A 68 14.28 3.00 -27.57
C GLY A 68 12.82 3.00 -27.14
N LYS A 69 12.18 1.83 -27.01
CA LYS A 69 10.82 1.70 -26.49
C LYS A 69 10.83 1.68 -24.97
N THR A 70 10.20 2.69 -24.38
CA THR A 70 10.04 2.82 -22.93
C THR A 70 8.85 2.01 -22.42
N THR A 71 9.10 1.19 -21.41
CA THR A 71 8.10 0.46 -20.63
C THR A 71 8.06 1.04 -19.22
N SER A 72 6.91 1.58 -18.82
CA SER A 72 6.67 2.05 -17.45
C SER A 72 6.04 0.93 -16.63
N THR A 73 6.70 0.53 -15.54
CA THR A 73 6.21 -0.48 -14.60
C THR A 73 5.85 0.20 -13.30
N ASP A 74 4.57 0.10 -12.94
CA ASP A 74 4.01 0.70 -11.76
C ASP A 74 3.75 -0.37 -10.69
N ARG A 75 4.40 -0.26 -9.52
CA ARG A 75 4.34 -1.26 -8.45
C ARG A 75 4.02 -0.60 -7.11
N VAL A 76 3.07 -1.19 -6.39
CA VAL A 76 2.71 -0.77 -5.03
C VAL A 76 3.42 -1.65 -4.01
N TYR A 77 4.00 -1.02 -3.00
CA TYR A 77 4.68 -1.67 -1.89
C TYR A 77 4.04 -1.28 -0.56
N LEU A 78 4.10 -2.20 0.39
CA LEU A 78 3.79 -1.93 1.78
C LEU A 78 5.09 -1.84 2.58
N GLY A 79 5.42 -0.66 3.10
CA GLY A 79 6.65 -0.45 3.87
C GLY A 79 6.42 0.27 5.18
N ALA A 80 7.51 0.53 5.89
CA ALA A 80 7.55 1.38 7.07
C ALA A 80 8.34 2.65 6.77
N VAL A 81 7.90 3.77 7.32
CA VAL A 81 8.68 5.01 7.34
C VAL A 81 9.86 4.81 8.30
N ILE A 82 11.07 5.03 7.80
CA ILE A 82 12.32 4.85 8.55
C ILE A 82 13.01 6.17 8.89
N SER A 83 12.67 7.25 8.17
CA SER A 83 13.15 8.60 8.44
C SER A 83 12.10 9.62 8.00
N VAL A 84 12.09 10.77 8.67
CA VAL A 84 11.25 11.93 8.32
C VAL A 84 12.12 13.18 8.44
N SER A 85 12.11 14.01 7.41
CA SER A 85 12.84 15.27 7.33
C SER A 85 12.03 16.27 6.53
N ASP A 86 11.93 17.50 7.00
CA ASP A 86 11.20 18.55 6.28
C ASP A 86 11.92 18.96 4.97
N THR A 87 13.24 18.75 4.89
CA THR A 87 14.03 19.09 3.70
C THR A 87 14.25 17.92 2.76
N ALA A 88 14.48 16.72 3.31
CA ALA A 88 14.76 15.52 2.52
C ALA A 88 13.51 14.65 2.27
N GLY A 89 12.38 14.98 2.90
CA GLY A 89 11.14 14.21 2.83
C GLY A 89 11.16 12.96 3.70
N ILE A 90 10.56 11.87 3.24
CA ILE A 90 10.42 10.64 4.03
C ILE A 90 11.23 9.48 3.43
N GLY A 91 11.93 8.75 4.29
CA GLY A 91 12.53 7.48 3.92
C GLY A 91 11.54 6.36 4.18
N VAL A 92 11.33 5.48 3.20
CA VAL A 92 10.47 4.31 3.32
C VAL A 92 11.24 3.04 3.00
N GLU A 93 10.99 1.99 3.79
CA GLU A 93 11.63 0.69 3.64
C GLU A 93 10.58 -0.43 3.62
N ALA A 94 10.69 -1.25 2.59
CA ALA A 94 10.00 -2.51 2.39
C ALA A 94 11.06 -3.62 2.23
N LYS A 95 10.63 -4.89 2.30
CA LYS A 95 11.53 -6.07 2.28
C LYS A 95 12.57 -6.05 1.14
N GLU A 96 12.20 -5.54 -0.02
CA GLU A 96 13.00 -5.58 -1.25
C GLU A 96 13.37 -4.18 -1.76
N VAL A 97 12.90 -3.12 -1.09
CA VAL A 97 12.93 -1.75 -1.62
C VAL A 97 13.16 -0.78 -0.48
N ARG A 98 14.16 0.07 -0.63
CA ARG A 98 14.39 1.22 0.25
C ARG A 98 14.54 2.46 -0.61
N THR A 99 13.76 3.49 -0.33
CA THR A 99 13.81 4.73 -1.09
C THR A 99 13.56 5.94 -0.20
N GLN A 100 14.04 7.10 -0.65
CA GLN A 100 13.76 8.40 -0.08
C GLN A 100 12.80 9.13 -1.03
N ILE A 101 11.70 9.63 -0.50
CA ILE A 101 10.65 10.34 -1.25
C ILE A 101 10.78 11.82 -0.88
N ASN A 102 11.02 12.67 -1.87
CA ASN A 102 11.14 14.12 -1.67
C ASN A 102 9.82 14.71 -1.19
N PRO A 103 9.83 15.82 -0.42
CA PRO A 103 8.61 16.44 0.10
C PRO A 103 7.54 16.74 -0.96
N GLU A 104 7.97 17.16 -2.16
CA GLU A 104 7.12 17.50 -3.29
C GLU A 104 6.43 16.29 -3.95
N ASP A 105 7.04 15.11 -3.84
CA ASP A 105 6.54 13.87 -4.47
C ASP A 105 5.73 13.00 -3.49
N ILE A 106 5.62 13.39 -2.22
CA ILE A 106 4.96 12.58 -1.17
C ILE A 106 3.51 12.30 -1.54
N ASP A 107 2.76 13.30 -1.97
CA ASP A 107 1.32 13.16 -2.24
C ASP A 107 1.03 12.28 -3.47
N GLU A 108 1.97 12.20 -4.42
CA GLU A 108 1.86 11.35 -5.60
C GLU A 108 2.35 9.92 -5.31
N THR A 109 3.45 9.81 -4.58
CA THR A 109 4.17 8.54 -4.35
C THR A 109 3.57 7.75 -3.19
N VAL A 110 3.14 8.43 -2.11
CA VAL A 110 2.61 7.80 -0.90
C VAL A 110 1.10 7.80 -0.94
N MET A 111 0.53 6.62 -1.15
CA MET A 111 -0.92 6.46 -1.29
C MET A 111 -1.65 6.68 0.04
N GLY A 112 -0.97 6.42 1.15
CA GLY A 112 -1.50 6.66 2.49
C GLY A 112 -0.96 5.70 3.55
N LYS A 113 -1.41 5.90 4.79
CA LYS A 113 -1.09 5.04 5.94
C LYS A 113 -1.94 3.79 5.92
N MET A 114 -1.31 2.66 6.22
CA MET A 114 -1.97 1.38 6.38
C MET A 114 -2.88 1.40 7.62
N MET A 115 -4.14 1.04 7.44
CA MET A 115 -5.13 0.91 8.51
C MET A 115 -5.23 -0.55 8.98
N PHE A 116 -5.34 -1.49 8.02
CA PHE A 116 -5.34 -2.92 8.31
C PHE A 116 -5.02 -3.73 7.05
N VAL A 117 -4.69 -5.00 7.26
CA VAL A 117 -4.39 -5.98 6.22
C VAL A 117 -5.47 -7.04 6.23
N VAL A 118 -6.07 -7.29 5.07
CA VAL A 118 -6.94 -8.44 4.83
C VAL A 118 -6.07 -9.55 4.25
N PRO A 119 -5.74 -10.60 5.03
CA PRO A 119 -4.95 -11.71 4.51
C PRO A 119 -5.76 -12.56 3.54
N PHE A 120 -5.06 -13.39 2.76
CA PHE A 120 -5.73 -14.37 1.91
C PHE A 120 -6.50 -15.40 2.76
N PHE A 121 -7.73 -15.74 2.34
CA PHE A 121 -8.57 -16.71 3.05
C PHE A 121 -7.91 -18.09 3.20
N GLY A 122 -7.07 -18.50 2.24
CA GLY A 122 -6.28 -19.74 2.37
C GLY A 122 -5.21 -19.69 3.47
N THR A 123 -4.67 -18.51 3.78
CA THR A 123 -3.76 -18.33 4.92
C THR A 123 -4.52 -18.40 6.24
N LEU A 124 -5.74 -17.86 6.28
CA LEU A 124 -6.63 -18.03 7.44
C LEU A 124 -7.02 -19.50 7.65
N ALA A 125 -7.31 -20.24 6.58
CA ALA A 125 -7.60 -21.68 6.63
C ALA A 125 -6.42 -22.49 7.20
N GLY A 126 -5.19 -22.19 6.77
CA GLY A 126 -3.99 -22.84 7.32
C GLY A 126 -3.76 -22.56 8.83
N ILE A 127 -4.15 -21.39 9.33
CA ILE A 127 -4.09 -21.07 10.77
C ILE A 127 -5.08 -21.92 11.58
N VAL A 128 -6.28 -22.18 11.02
CA VAL A 128 -7.31 -23.01 11.67
C VAL A 128 -7.24 -24.49 11.29
N GLY A 129 -6.20 -24.92 10.55
CA GLY A 129 -5.97 -26.32 10.19
C GLY A 129 -6.97 -26.89 9.18
N LEU A 130 -7.53 -26.04 8.30
CA LEU A 130 -8.46 -26.44 7.24
C LEU A 130 -7.76 -26.62 5.89
#